data_AF-A0A3M9NIA3-F1
#
_entry.id   AF-A0A3M9NIA3-F1
#
_cell.length_a   1.000
_cell.length_b   1.000
_cell.length_c   1.000
_cell.angle_alpha   90.00
_cell.angle_beta   90.00
_cell.angle_gamma   90.00
#
_symmetry.space_group_name_H-M   'P 1'
#
loop_
_entity.id
_entity.type
_entity.pdbx_description
1 polymer ?
#
loop_
_entity_poly.entity_id
_entity_poly.type
_entity_poly.pdbx_seq_one_letter_code
_entity_poly.pdbx_strand_id
1 'polypeptide(L)'
;MDQQKIQRLLRLLMMLAGKRWHSLNELMEKIESSGRTVYRYLETLETAGFVLEKNKGSYRLQRTSASTRSLQNLMHFSEEEVLILYETLALIEGSSPVKEQLIRKLNSLYDYKALAQLQQSDDLTKIQLLSEAIRNKKQVNLKSYRSSNSDKIRDRKVEPFDYLPDYRSVWCYEYETKSCKQFKLARIHEIELINRDWENELLHKVPFTDAFRISSAKPIDNVEAKLSLKACNLLLEEFPLCRDHVNEEDGHYHLKIPVAGYQGIGRFVMGLPGEVEVLDSKGFKEFLKKEKKKFFD
;
A
#
# COMPACT_ATOMS: atom_id res chain seq x y z
N MET A 1 -27.39 -30.55 -6.38
CA MET A 1 -26.44 -31.11 -5.39
C MET A 1 -25.06 -30.47 -5.50
N ASP A 2 -24.48 -30.34 -6.71
CA ASP A 2 -23.17 -29.70 -6.91
C ASP A 2 -23.11 -28.21 -6.59
N GLN A 3 -24.18 -27.45 -6.87
CA GLN A 3 -24.17 -26.01 -6.64
C GLN A 3 -24.04 -25.65 -5.14
N GLN A 4 -24.70 -26.39 -4.25
CA GLN A 4 -24.55 -26.20 -2.79
C GLN A 4 -23.16 -26.60 -2.29
N LYS A 5 -22.56 -27.64 -2.87
CA LYS A 5 -21.20 -28.08 -2.56
C LYS A 5 -20.19 -27.00 -2.94
N ILE A 6 -20.30 -26.45 -4.15
CA ILE A 6 -19.46 -25.35 -4.64
C ILE A 6 -19.64 -24.11 -3.77
N GLN A 7 -20.87 -23.73 -3.44
CA GLN A 7 -21.14 -22.58 -2.56
C GLN A 7 -20.50 -22.73 -1.18
N ARG A 8 -20.57 -23.93 -0.58
CA ARG A 8 -19.94 -24.21 0.72
C ARG A 8 -18.41 -24.17 0.63
N LEU A 9 -17.84 -24.70 -0.45
CA LEU A 9 -16.40 -24.65 -0.70
C LEU A 9 -15.90 -23.21 -0.89
N LEU A 10 -16.62 -22.39 -1.65
CA LEU A 10 -16.31 -20.96 -1.84
C LEU A 10 -16.41 -20.18 -0.52
N ARG A 11 -17.45 -20.44 0.30
CA ARG A 11 -17.57 -19.82 1.63
C ARG A 11 -16.41 -20.21 2.55
N LEU A 12 -16.04 -21.49 2.55
CA LEU A 12 -14.90 -21.98 3.33
C LEU A 12 -13.60 -21.30 2.87
N LEU A 13 -13.39 -21.19 1.56
CA LEU A 13 -12.23 -20.51 0.98
C LEU A 13 -12.15 -19.04 1.43
N MET A 14 -13.27 -18.31 1.38
CA MET A 14 -13.36 -16.92 1.84
C MET A 14 -13.00 -16.76 3.32
N MET A 15 -13.46 -17.69 4.17
CA MET A 15 -13.14 -17.66 5.60
C MET A 15 -11.65 -17.88 5.84
N LEU A 16 -11.04 -18.85 5.16
CA LEU A 16 -9.65 -19.23 5.39
C LEU A 16 -8.64 -18.25 4.79
N ALA A 17 -9.04 -17.41 3.83
CA ALA A 17 -8.15 -16.45 3.17
C ALA A 17 -7.72 -15.26 4.04
N GLY A 18 -8.47 -14.96 5.11
CA GLY A 18 -8.17 -13.86 6.03
C GLY A 18 -7.00 -14.15 6.99
N LYS A 19 -6.62 -13.14 7.79
CA LYS A 19 -5.53 -13.25 8.78
C LYS A 19 -5.90 -14.09 10.02
N ARG A 20 -7.20 -14.29 10.25
CA ARG A 20 -7.77 -14.95 11.44
C ARG A 20 -7.66 -16.48 11.35
N TRP A 21 -7.43 -17.11 12.51
CA TRP A 21 -7.55 -18.56 12.67
C TRP A 21 -9.00 -18.96 12.90
N HIS A 22 -9.47 -20.00 12.21
CA HIS A 22 -10.84 -20.52 12.34
C HIS A 22 -10.84 -21.93 12.92
N SER A 23 -11.49 -22.13 14.05
CA SER A 23 -11.64 -23.46 14.66
C SER A 23 -12.56 -24.35 13.82
N LEU A 24 -12.40 -25.68 13.92
CA LEU A 24 -13.28 -26.61 13.23
C LEU A 24 -14.77 -26.36 13.53
N ASN A 25 -15.11 -26.04 14.78
CA ASN A 25 -16.50 -25.78 15.19
C ASN A 25 -17.07 -24.55 14.49
N GLU A 26 -16.29 -23.45 14.41
CA GLU A 26 -16.69 -22.24 13.67
C GLU A 26 -16.89 -22.52 12.18
N LEU A 27 -16.03 -23.35 11.58
CA LEU A 27 -16.16 -23.73 10.17
C LEU A 27 -17.43 -24.56 9.94
N MET A 28 -17.70 -25.55 10.80
CA MET A 28 -18.89 -26.39 10.73
C MET A 28 -20.19 -25.59 10.84
N GLU A 29 -20.23 -24.67 11.81
CA GLU A 29 -21.38 -23.79 12.03
C GLU A 29 -21.61 -22.87 10.83
N LYS A 30 -20.54 -22.25 10.32
CA LYS A 30 -20.66 -21.22 9.28
C LYS A 30 -20.97 -21.79 7.89
N ILE A 31 -20.51 -22.99 7.58
CA ILE A 31 -20.80 -23.65 6.29
C ILE A 31 -21.94 -24.68 6.39
N GLU A 32 -22.59 -24.77 7.57
CA GLU A 32 -23.73 -25.65 7.87
C GLU A 32 -23.46 -27.09 7.43
N SER A 33 -22.31 -27.63 7.85
CA SER A 33 -21.85 -28.95 7.42
C SER A 33 -21.16 -29.71 8.55
N SER A 34 -21.15 -31.04 8.44
CA SER A 34 -20.45 -31.89 9.39
C SER A 34 -18.93 -31.70 9.34
N GLY A 35 -18.23 -31.98 10.45
CA GLY A 35 -16.76 -31.91 10.50
C GLY A 35 -16.09 -32.75 9.41
N ARG A 36 -16.61 -33.95 9.13
CA ARG A 36 -16.15 -34.80 8.00
C ARG A 36 -16.24 -34.09 6.65
N THR A 37 -17.28 -33.29 6.44
CA THR A 37 -17.47 -32.51 5.21
C THR A 37 -16.52 -31.32 5.15
N VAL A 38 -16.30 -30.63 6.26
CA VAL A 38 -15.31 -29.54 6.37
C VAL A 38 -13.91 -30.08 6.04
N TYR A 39 -13.50 -31.20 6.65
CA TYR A 39 -12.21 -31.84 6.38
C TYR A 39 -12.00 -32.18 4.90
N ARG A 40 -13.02 -32.77 4.26
CA ARG A 40 -12.97 -33.08 2.83
C ARG A 40 -12.83 -31.83 1.96
N TYR A 41 -13.43 -30.70 2.36
CA TYR A 41 -13.25 -29.44 1.66
C TYR A 41 -11.86 -28.84 1.87
N LEU A 42 -11.32 -28.91 3.10
CA LEU A 42 -9.93 -28.50 3.37
C LEU A 42 -8.93 -29.30 2.51
N GLU A 43 -9.12 -30.62 2.40
CA GLU A 43 -8.33 -31.49 1.53
C GLU A 43 -8.50 -31.16 0.04
N THR A 44 -9.72 -30.81 -0.37
CA THR A 44 -9.98 -30.35 -1.75
C THR A 44 -9.21 -29.07 -2.06
N LEU A 45 -9.12 -28.13 -1.11
CA LEU A 45 -8.31 -26.92 -1.26
C LEU A 45 -6.81 -27.25 -1.32
N GLU A 46 -6.30 -28.12 -0.45
CA GLU A 46 -4.90 -28.57 -0.49
C GLU A 46 -4.54 -29.20 -1.84
N THR A 47 -5.41 -30.06 -2.36
CA THR A 47 -5.24 -30.71 -3.69
C THR A 47 -5.27 -29.70 -4.84
N ALA A 48 -6.01 -28.59 -4.68
CA ALA A 48 -6.08 -27.51 -5.66
C ALA A 48 -4.87 -26.54 -5.60
N GLY A 49 -3.86 -26.82 -4.77
CA GLY A 49 -2.64 -26.01 -4.68
C GLY A 49 -2.69 -24.87 -3.66
N PHE A 50 -3.66 -24.90 -2.75
CA PHE A 50 -3.68 -24.04 -1.58
C PHE A 50 -2.87 -24.67 -0.44
N VAL A 51 -2.09 -23.87 0.28
CA VAL A 51 -1.41 -24.38 1.49
C VAL A 51 -2.21 -23.96 2.71
N LEU A 52 -2.59 -24.92 3.57
CA LEU A 52 -3.29 -24.65 4.82
C LEU A 52 -2.32 -24.67 6.00
N GLU A 53 -2.42 -23.66 6.86
CA GLU A 53 -1.81 -23.68 8.17
C GLU A 53 -2.78 -24.28 9.20
N LYS A 54 -2.27 -25.15 10.07
CA LYS A 54 -3.04 -25.88 11.09
C LYS A 54 -2.44 -25.61 12.46
N ASN A 55 -3.23 -25.06 13.39
CA ASN A 55 -2.79 -24.76 14.76
C ASN A 55 -3.88 -25.11 15.76
N LYS A 56 -3.64 -26.08 16.65
CA LYS A 56 -4.55 -26.49 17.74
C LYS A 56 -6.02 -26.67 17.32
N GLY A 57 -6.26 -27.30 16.16
CA GLY A 57 -7.63 -27.51 15.64
C GLY A 57 -8.25 -26.30 14.94
N SER A 58 -7.44 -25.27 14.66
CA SER A 58 -7.81 -24.11 13.85
C SER A 58 -7.04 -24.07 12.53
N TYR A 59 -7.66 -23.46 11.52
CA TYR A 59 -7.23 -23.50 10.13
C TYR A 59 -7.20 -22.08 9.54
N ARG A 60 -6.26 -21.83 8.64
CA ARG A 60 -6.22 -20.68 7.72
C ARG A 60 -5.39 -21.01 6.48
N LEU A 61 -5.45 -20.19 5.44
CA LEU A 61 -4.55 -20.29 4.29
C LEU A 61 -3.19 -19.68 4.60
N GLN A 62 -2.12 -20.37 4.18
CA GLN A 62 -0.75 -19.87 4.26
C GLN A 62 -0.60 -18.65 3.37
N ARG A 63 0.05 -17.60 3.88
CA ARG A 63 0.05 -16.28 3.24
C ARG A 63 1.11 -16.10 2.15
N THR A 64 1.98 -17.07 1.94
CA THR A 64 3.22 -16.90 1.17
C THR A 64 3.18 -17.55 -0.22
N SER A 65 2.20 -18.41 -0.53
CA SER A 65 2.10 -19.03 -1.85
C SER A 65 1.64 -18.02 -2.92
N ALA A 66 2.15 -18.13 -4.14
CA ALA A 66 1.75 -17.25 -5.25
C ALA A 66 0.23 -17.31 -5.52
N SER A 67 -0.39 -18.48 -5.36
CA SER A 67 -1.84 -18.69 -5.50
C SER A 67 -2.67 -17.96 -4.43
N THR A 68 -2.21 -17.95 -3.17
CA THR A 68 -2.91 -17.27 -2.06
C THR A 68 -2.70 -15.76 -2.08
N ARG A 69 -1.55 -15.25 -2.55
CA ARG A 69 -1.36 -13.82 -2.83
C ARG A 69 -2.29 -13.31 -3.92
N SER A 70 -2.38 -14.01 -5.05
CA SER A 70 -3.30 -13.65 -6.13
C SER A 70 -4.77 -13.72 -5.71
N LEU A 71 -5.14 -14.67 -4.83
CA LEU A 71 -6.50 -14.78 -4.31
C LEU A 71 -6.82 -13.78 -3.20
N GLN A 72 -5.86 -13.38 -2.37
CA GLN A 72 -6.01 -12.25 -1.45
C GLN A 72 -6.26 -10.94 -2.23
N ASN A 73 -5.55 -10.75 -3.34
CA ASN A 73 -5.76 -9.61 -4.25
C ASN A 73 -7.10 -9.66 -5.01
N LEU A 74 -7.71 -10.85 -5.16
CA LEU A 74 -9.01 -11.04 -5.82
C LEU A 74 -10.21 -11.04 -4.84
N MET A 75 -9.99 -11.34 -3.55
CA MET A 75 -11.06 -11.58 -2.56
C MET A 75 -11.16 -10.53 -1.46
N HIS A 76 -10.26 -9.55 -1.42
CA HIS A 76 -10.33 -8.47 -0.46
C HIS A 76 -10.49 -7.14 -1.17
N PHE A 77 -11.62 -6.50 -0.87
CA PHE A 77 -11.66 -5.06 -0.92
C PHE A 77 -10.60 -4.56 0.07
N SER A 78 -9.75 -3.62 -0.35
CA SER A 78 -8.88 -2.87 0.57
C SER A 78 -9.73 -2.23 1.67
N GLU A 79 -9.13 -1.83 2.80
CA GLU A 79 -9.87 -1.17 3.88
C GLU A 79 -10.63 0.08 3.36
N GLU A 80 -10.05 0.74 2.36
CA GLU A 80 -10.62 1.89 1.64
C GLU A 80 -11.73 1.49 0.65
N GLU A 81 -11.57 0.38 -0.09
CA GLU A 81 -12.63 -0.12 -0.97
C GLU A 81 -13.86 -0.60 -0.16
N VAL A 82 -13.63 -1.18 1.02
CA VAL A 82 -14.69 -1.52 1.98
C VAL A 82 -15.39 -0.25 2.46
N LEU A 83 -14.64 0.79 2.78
CA LEU A 83 -15.19 2.08 3.21
C LEU A 83 -16.11 2.68 2.12
N ILE A 84 -15.66 2.71 0.86
CA ILE A 84 -16.46 3.19 -0.28
C ILE A 84 -17.73 2.35 -0.47
N LEU A 85 -17.65 1.03 -0.28
CA LEU A 85 -18.81 0.13 -0.33
C LEU A 85 -19.84 0.42 0.77
N TYR A 86 -19.39 0.66 2.00
CA TYR A 86 -20.30 1.04 3.10
C TYR A 86 -20.98 2.39 2.82
N GLU A 87 -20.22 3.38 2.35
CA GLU A 87 -20.73 4.72 2.02
C GLU A 87 -21.75 4.67 0.87
N THR A 88 -21.45 3.92 -0.20
CA THR A 88 -22.38 3.74 -1.32
C THR A 88 -23.67 3.05 -0.88
N LEU A 89 -23.58 2.07 0.02
CA LEU A 89 -24.76 1.41 0.57
C LEU A 89 -25.57 2.32 1.49
N ALA A 90 -24.93 3.21 2.25
CA ALA A 90 -25.60 4.17 3.12
C ALA A 90 -26.43 5.19 2.34
N LEU A 91 -25.95 5.63 1.17
CA LEU A 91 -26.59 6.61 0.29
C LEU A 91 -27.84 6.10 -0.45
N ILE A 92 -28.03 4.78 -0.56
CA ILE A 92 -29.23 4.21 -1.21
C ILE A 92 -30.45 4.43 -0.29
N GLU A 93 -31.39 5.29 -0.68
CA GLU A 93 -32.64 5.52 0.06
C GLU A 93 -33.57 4.30 0.00
N GLY A 94 -34.17 3.95 1.16
CA GLY A 94 -35.02 2.76 1.33
C GLY A 94 -34.29 1.50 1.83
N SER A 95 -35.00 0.65 2.60
CA SER A 95 -34.48 -0.64 3.06
C SER A 95 -34.88 -1.74 2.07
N SER A 96 -33.89 -2.30 1.37
CA SER A 96 -34.06 -3.53 0.59
C SER A 96 -33.46 -4.71 1.39
N PRO A 97 -34.11 -5.88 1.44
CA PRO A 97 -33.53 -7.09 2.05
C PRO A 97 -32.14 -7.44 1.48
N VAL A 98 -31.88 -7.08 0.22
CA VAL A 98 -30.60 -7.28 -0.46
C VAL A 98 -29.53 -6.35 0.11
N LYS A 99 -29.86 -5.09 0.41
CA LYS A 99 -28.96 -4.10 1.04
C LYS A 99 -28.54 -4.56 2.44
N GLU A 100 -29.50 -5.01 3.25
CA GLU A 100 -29.21 -5.51 4.59
C GLU A 100 -28.37 -6.80 4.57
N GLN A 101 -28.64 -7.70 3.63
CA GLN A 101 -27.86 -8.92 3.47
C GLN A 101 -26.42 -8.63 3.02
N LEU A 102 -26.22 -7.61 2.18
CA LEU A 102 -24.89 -7.18 1.74
C LEU A 102 -24.09 -6.54 2.89
N ILE A 103 -24.73 -5.69 3.71
CA ILE A 103 -24.14 -5.11 4.93
C ILE A 103 -23.74 -6.21 5.92
N ARG A 104 -24.61 -7.21 6.14
CA ARG A 104 -24.30 -8.36 7.02
C ARG A 104 -23.12 -9.19 6.51
N LYS A 105 -22.98 -9.34 5.18
CA LYS A 105 -21.82 -10.03 4.57
C LYS A 105 -20.52 -9.25 4.78
N LEU A 106 -20.54 -7.92 4.57
CA LEU A 106 -19.37 -7.05 4.80
C LEU A 106 -18.93 -7.06 6.27
N ASN A 107 -19.87 -6.90 7.21
CA ASN A 107 -19.59 -6.95 8.66
C ASN A 107 -19.03 -8.31 9.12
N SER A 108 -19.32 -9.39 8.38
CA SER A 108 -18.81 -10.73 8.71
C SER A 108 -17.39 -10.99 8.21
N LEU A 109 -16.90 -10.15 7.29
CA LEU A 109 -15.59 -10.30 6.64
C LEU A 109 -14.59 -9.24 7.11
N TYR A 110 -15.06 -8.05 7.54
CA TYR A 110 -14.23 -6.91 7.93
C TYR A 110 -14.59 -6.38 9.33
N ASP A 111 -13.59 -5.97 10.13
CA ASP A 111 -13.77 -5.53 11.53
C ASP A 111 -14.20 -4.04 11.60
N TYR A 112 -15.52 -3.83 11.56
CA TYR A 112 -16.17 -2.51 11.56
C TYR A 112 -15.77 -1.59 12.74
N LYS A 113 -15.35 -2.15 13.89
CA LYS A 113 -14.95 -1.34 15.07
C LYS A 113 -13.62 -0.61 14.88
N ALA A 114 -12.69 -1.18 14.12
CA ALA A 114 -11.43 -0.53 13.76
C ALA A 114 -11.65 0.61 12.75
N LEU A 115 -12.60 0.45 11.83
CA LEU A 115 -12.97 1.45 10.82
C LEU A 115 -13.78 2.61 11.42
N ALA A 116 -14.60 2.35 12.45
CA ALA A 116 -15.31 3.39 13.19
C ALA A 116 -14.38 4.38 13.93
N GLN A 117 -13.13 3.98 14.26
CA GLN A 117 -12.13 4.88 14.84
C GLN A 117 -11.50 5.84 13.83
N LEU A 118 -11.57 5.55 12.52
CA LEU A 118 -11.12 6.45 11.44
C LEU A 118 -12.16 7.54 11.12
N GLN A 119 -13.37 7.47 11.69
CA GLN A 119 -14.48 8.41 11.43
C GLN A 119 -14.28 9.83 11.97
N GLN A 120 -13.08 10.25 12.39
CA GLN A 120 -12.85 11.58 12.99
C GLN A 120 -11.67 12.40 12.41
N SER A 121 -11.09 12.04 11.27
CA SER A 121 -9.93 12.79 10.76
C SER A 121 -10.22 13.61 9.50
N ASP A 122 -9.86 14.89 9.56
CA ASP A 122 -9.59 15.87 8.49
C ASP A 122 -9.08 15.27 7.15
N ASP A 123 -8.37 14.14 7.19
CA ASP A 123 -7.89 13.44 6.00
C ASP A 123 -9.01 12.84 5.12
N LEU A 124 -10.15 12.42 5.67
CA LEU A 124 -11.26 11.87 4.86
C LEU A 124 -11.89 12.95 3.97
N THR A 125 -12.11 14.14 4.53
CA THR A 125 -12.63 15.29 3.78
C THR A 125 -11.68 15.67 2.65
N LYS A 126 -10.37 15.66 2.90
CA LYS A 126 -9.35 15.89 1.85
C LYS A 126 -9.42 14.83 0.75
N ILE A 127 -9.57 13.54 1.10
CA ILE A 127 -9.70 12.45 0.13
C ILE A 127 -10.94 12.65 -0.75
N GLN A 128 -12.08 13.00 -0.15
CA GLN A 128 -13.32 13.22 -0.89
C GLN A 128 -13.20 14.39 -1.87
N LEU A 129 -12.69 15.54 -1.40
CA LEU A 129 -12.47 16.73 -2.22
C LEU A 129 -11.52 16.46 -3.39
N LEU A 130 -10.39 15.78 -3.13
CA LEU A 130 -9.43 15.43 -4.17
C LEU A 130 -10.00 14.39 -5.15
N SER A 131 -10.78 13.42 -4.66
CA SER A 131 -11.43 12.42 -5.53
C SER A 131 -12.48 13.06 -6.44
N GLU A 132 -13.22 14.05 -5.91
CA GLU A 132 -14.12 14.88 -6.72
C GLU A 132 -13.34 15.69 -7.76
N ALA A 133 -12.25 16.35 -7.37
CA ALA A 133 -11.39 17.09 -8.29
C ALA A 133 -10.81 16.18 -9.38
N ILE A 134 -10.38 14.96 -9.04
CA ILE A 134 -9.86 13.98 -10.02
C ILE A 134 -10.95 13.57 -11.01
N ARG A 135 -12.11 13.15 -10.51
CA ARG A 135 -13.24 12.69 -11.33
C ARG A 135 -13.77 13.78 -12.26
N ASN A 136 -13.81 15.03 -11.79
CA ASN A 136 -14.29 16.18 -12.54
C ASN A 136 -13.17 16.92 -13.29
N LYS A 137 -11.94 16.39 -13.28
CA LYS A 137 -10.74 16.99 -13.90
C LYS A 137 -10.54 18.46 -13.51
N LYS A 138 -10.70 18.79 -12.24
CA LYS A 138 -10.55 20.14 -11.69
C LYS A 138 -9.17 20.38 -11.10
N GLN A 139 -8.69 21.61 -11.24
CA GLN A 139 -7.53 22.11 -10.53
C GLN A 139 -7.87 22.33 -9.05
N VAL A 140 -6.87 22.21 -8.17
CA VAL A 140 -7.02 22.50 -6.74
C VAL A 140 -5.86 23.35 -6.24
N ASN A 141 -6.09 24.06 -5.14
CA ASN A 141 -5.05 24.70 -4.36
C ASN A 141 -4.88 23.96 -3.04
N LEU A 142 -3.69 23.37 -2.82
CA LEU A 142 -3.34 22.73 -1.55
C LEU A 142 -2.81 23.81 -0.61
N LYS A 143 -3.64 24.24 0.33
CA LYS A 143 -3.35 25.37 1.21
C LYS A 143 -2.32 25.02 2.26
N SER A 144 -1.41 25.96 2.50
CA SER A 144 -0.39 25.87 3.55
C SER A 144 0.34 24.52 3.56
N TYR A 145 0.68 24.00 2.39
CA TYR A 145 1.35 22.71 2.28
C TYR A 145 2.73 22.76 2.92
N ARG A 146 2.95 21.89 3.92
CA ARG A 146 4.20 21.82 4.68
C ARG A 146 5.24 20.97 3.95
N SER A 147 6.04 21.58 3.09
CA SER A 147 7.04 20.87 2.29
C SER A 147 8.31 20.58 3.08
N SER A 148 8.61 19.31 3.33
CA SER A 148 9.89 18.89 3.91
C SER A 148 11.08 19.09 2.98
N ASN A 149 10.87 19.14 1.66
CA ASN A 149 11.97 19.27 0.70
C ASN A 149 12.50 20.71 0.60
N SER A 150 11.61 21.69 0.75
CA SER A 150 11.95 23.11 0.61
C SER A 150 11.98 23.86 1.93
N ASP A 151 11.67 23.18 3.04
CA ASP A 151 11.50 23.74 4.38
C ASP A 151 10.60 24.99 4.39
N LYS A 152 9.49 24.92 3.66
CA LYS A 152 8.59 26.06 3.42
C LYS A 152 7.14 25.61 3.50
N ILE A 153 6.31 26.47 4.06
CA ILE A 153 4.84 26.34 4.09
C ILE A 153 4.29 27.31 3.05
N ARG A 154 3.65 26.78 1.99
CA ARG A 154 3.10 27.58 0.89
C ARG A 154 1.93 26.87 0.25
N ASP A 155 1.07 27.65 -0.38
CA ASP A 155 0.00 27.15 -1.23
C ASP A 155 0.56 26.51 -2.51
N ARG A 156 -0.04 25.41 -2.96
CA ARG A 156 0.37 24.68 -4.16
C ARG A 156 -0.81 24.52 -5.10
N LYS A 157 -0.73 25.21 -6.24
CA LYS A 157 -1.68 25.04 -7.34
C LYS A 157 -1.32 23.80 -8.15
N VAL A 158 -2.25 22.84 -8.21
CA VAL A 158 -1.99 21.53 -8.80
C VAL A 158 -3.19 20.95 -9.56
N GLU A 159 -2.92 20.01 -10.45
CA GLU A 159 -3.91 19.10 -11.06
C GLU A 159 -3.73 17.72 -10.41
N PRO A 160 -4.55 17.32 -9.42
CA PRO A 160 -4.46 15.99 -8.82
C PRO A 160 -4.99 14.97 -9.81
N PHE A 161 -4.34 13.83 -10.01
CA PHE A 161 -4.75 12.88 -11.06
C PHE A 161 -4.78 11.40 -10.66
N ASP A 162 -4.08 11.01 -9.59
CA ASP A 162 -4.11 9.64 -9.08
C ASP A 162 -3.70 9.58 -7.60
N TYR A 163 -4.05 8.50 -6.91
CA TYR A 163 -3.57 8.25 -5.55
C TYR A 163 -2.44 7.24 -5.53
N LEU A 164 -1.62 7.29 -4.48
CA LEU A 164 -0.79 6.13 -4.13
C LEU A 164 -1.68 5.01 -3.56
N PRO A 165 -1.27 3.73 -3.64
CA PRO A 165 -2.09 2.61 -3.17
C PRO A 165 -2.52 2.68 -1.69
N ASP A 166 -1.79 3.44 -0.86
CA ASP A 166 -2.10 3.62 0.56
C ASP A 166 -2.99 4.84 0.87
N TYR A 167 -3.42 5.58 -0.16
CA TYR A 167 -4.22 6.81 -0.06
C TYR A 167 -3.62 7.92 0.84
N ARG A 168 -2.37 7.80 1.27
CA ARG A 168 -1.70 8.82 2.11
C ARG A 168 -1.13 9.95 1.29
N SER A 169 -0.95 9.73 0.00
CA SER A 169 -0.42 10.71 -0.93
C SER A 169 -1.19 10.70 -2.25
N VAL A 170 -1.28 11.87 -2.85
CA VAL A 170 -1.89 12.08 -4.17
C VAL A 170 -0.80 12.51 -5.16
N TRP A 171 -0.84 11.95 -6.36
CA TRP A 171 -0.09 12.41 -7.51
C TRP A 171 -0.76 13.64 -8.10
N CYS A 172 0.02 14.71 -8.24
CA CYS A 172 -0.46 15.92 -8.91
C CYS A 172 0.58 16.47 -9.89
N TYR A 173 0.12 17.08 -10.97
CA TYR A 173 0.93 18.00 -11.77
C TYR A 173 0.98 19.36 -11.09
N GLU A 174 2.16 19.82 -10.69
CA GLU A 174 2.35 21.10 -10.01
C GLU A 174 2.73 22.21 -10.99
N TYR A 175 1.95 23.29 -11.02
CA TYR A 175 2.16 24.40 -11.96
C TYR A 175 3.48 25.16 -11.74
N GLU A 176 3.93 25.31 -10.49
CA GLU A 176 5.13 26.08 -10.16
C GLU A 176 6.40 25.43 -10.73
N THR A 177 6.51 24.11 -10.62
CA THR A 177 7.68 23.36 -11.12
C THR A 177 7.44 22.64 -12.43
N LYS A 178 6.22 22.70 -12.97
CA LYS A 178 5.80 22.06 -14.22
C LYS A 178 6.12 20.56 -14.24
N SER A 179 5.91 19.89 -13.12
CA SER A 179 6.28 18.48 -12.94
C SER A 179 5.29 17.72 -12.05
N CYS A 180 5.22 16.41 -12.26
CA CYS A 180 4.39 15.50 -11.46
C CYS A 180 5.08 15.16 -10.14
N LYS A 181 4.37 15.33 -9.03
CA LYS A 181 4.88 15.13 -7.66
C LYS A 181 3.84 14.48 -6.77
N GLN A 182 4.33 13.86 -5.69
CA GLN A 182 3.48 13.34 -4.61
C GLN A 182 3.27 14.42 -3.55
N PHE A 183 2.01 14.62 -3.16
CA PHE A 183 1.63 15.46 -2.03
C PHE A 183 1.05 14.59 -0.92
N LYS A 184 1.64 14.63 0.29
CA LYS A 184 1.12 13.86 1.44
C LYS A 184 -0.08 14.57 2.03
N LEU A 185 -1.18 13.85 2.22
CA LEU A 185 -2.44 14.42 2.73
C LEU A 185 -2.27 15.03 4.12
N ALA A 186 -1.55 14.35 5.00
CA ALA A 186 -1.22 14.84 6.35
C ALA A 186 -0.40 16.15 6.39
N ARG A 187 0.15 16.62 5.25
CA ARG A 187 0.89 17.89 5.13
C ARG A 187 0.07 19.02 4.51
N ILE A 188 -1.14 18.72 4.05
CA ILE A 188 -2.09 19.68 3.50
C ILE A 188 -2.94 20.20 4.64
N HIS A 189 -3.04 21.51 4.78
CA HIS A 189 -3.92 22.12 5.78
C HIS A 189 -5.38 22.10 5.31
N GLU A 190 -5.61 22.56 4.08
CA GLU A 190 -6.94 22.70 3.47
C GLU A 190 -6.81 22.51 1.95
N ILE A 191 -7.92 22.15 1.31
CA ILE A 191 -8.00 21.98 -0.14
C ILE A 191 -9.09 22.91 -0.68
N GLU A 192 -8.69 23.87 -1.50
CA GLU A 192 -9.63 24.75 -2.21
C GLU A 192 -9.80 24.24 -3.65
N LEU A 193 -11.04 23.95 -4.05
CA LEU A 193 -11.36 23.65 -5.44
C LEU A 193 -11.25 24.92 -6.29
N ILE A 194 -10.57 24.82 -7.43
CA ILE A 194 -10.49 25.91 -8.40
C ILE A 194 -11.53 25.63 -9.49
N ASN A 195 -12.33 26.62 -9.84
CA ASN A 195 -13.27 26.52 -10.96
C ASN A 195 -12.54 26.63 -12.32
N ARG A 196 -11.58 25.74 -12.56
CA ARG A 196 -10.80 25.60 -13.78
C ARG A 196 -10.48 24.13 -13.99
N ASP A 197 -10.67 23.67 -15.22
CA ASP A 197 -10.37 22.29 -15.61
C ASP A 197 -8.85 22.09 -15.73
N TRP A 198 -8.39 20.85 -15.75
CA TRP A 198 -7.00 20.52 -16.05
C TRP A 198 -6.57 21.06 -17.41
N GLU A 199 -5.33 21.52 -17.50
CA GLU A 199 -4.75 22.04 -18.72
C GLU A 199 -3.57 21.19 -19.20
N ASN A 200 -3.03 20.33 -18.33
CA ASN A 200 -1.80 19.60 -18.56
C ASN A 200 -2.00 18.09 -18.45
N GLU A 201 -3.19 17.57 -18.76
CA GLU A 201 -3.54 16.14 -18.66
C GLU A 201 -2.54 15.24 -19.40
N LEU A 202 -2.02 15.66 -20.56
CA LEU A 202 -1.01 14.90 -21.31
C LEU A 202 0.33 14.74 -20.57
N LEU A 203 0.59 15.57 -19.57
CA LEU A 203 1.77 15.53 -18.71
C LEU A 203 1.54 14.71 -17.43
N HIS A 204 0.31 14.27 -17.17
CA HIS A 204 -0.02 13.43 -16.01
C HIS A 204 0.58 12.05 -16.20
N LYS A 205 1.72 11.86 -15.55
CA LYS A 205 2.49 10.62 -15.63
C LYS A 205 2.99 10.31 -14.24
N VAL A 206 2.80 9.07 -13.81
CA VAL A 206 3.42 8.55 -12.61
C VAL A 206 4.92 8.41 -12.90
N PRO A 207 5.80 9.22 -12.29
CA PRO A 207 7.23 9.15 -12.51
C PRO A 207 7.82 7.90 -11.84
N PHE A 208 9.06 7.56 -12.21
CA PHE A 208 9.81 6.52 -11.51
C PHE A 208 9.89 6.86 -10.01
N THR A 209 9.52 5.89 -9.18
CA THR A 209 9.65 5.97 -7.72
C THR A 209 10.57 4.86 -7.27
N ASP A 210 11.67 5.21 -6.63
CA ASP A 210 12.64 4.22 -6.16
C ASP A 210 12.16 3.48 -4.90
N ALA A 211 12.89 2.44 -4.52
CA ALA A 211 12.57 1.64 -3.33
C ALA A 211 12.58 2.44 -2.02
N PHE A 212 13.20 3.63 -2.01
CA PHE A 212 13.25 4.54 -0.87
C PHE A 212 12.15 5.61 -0.92
N ARG A 213 11.17 5.46 -1.82
CA ARG A 213 9.99 6.33 -1.99
C ARG A 213 10.36 7.75 -2.41
N ILE A 214 11.48 7.92 -3.10
CA ILE A 214 11.82 9.16 -3.80
C ILE A 214 11.36 9.03 -5.24
N SER A 215 10.87 10.13 -5.81
CA SER A 215 10.35 10.13 -7.18
C SER A 215 11.10 11.10 -8.07
N SER A 216 11.37 10.69 -9.30
CA SER A 216 12.01 11.48 -10.34
C SER A 216 11.55 11.01 -11.71
N ALA A 217 11.66 11.86 -12.75
CA ALA A 217 11.24 11.49 -14.09
C ALA A 217 11.89 10.18 -14.60
N LYS A 218 13.16 9.94 -14.22
CA LYS A 218 13.95 8.74 -14.47
C LYS A 218 14.95 8.54 -13.33
N PRO A 219 15.47 7.32 -13.09
CA PRO A 219 16.56 7.10 -12.15
C PRO A 219 17.72 8.06 -12.43
N ILE A 220 18.29 8.66 -11.38
CA ILE A 220 19.43 9.58 -11.48
C ILE A 220 20.76 8.86 -11.41
N ASP A 221 20.78 7.66 -10.81
CA ASP A 221 21.95 6.82 -10.62
C ASP A 221 21.51 5.36 -10.38
N ASN A 222 22.46 4.43 -10.49
CA ASN A 222 22.29 3.04 -10.07
C ASN A 222 23.31 2.75 -8.97
N VAL A 223 22.86 2.81 -7.71
CA VAL A 223 23.74 2.75 -6.55
C VAL A 223 24.17 1.32 -6.28
N GLU A 224 25.46 1.13 -6.07
CA GLU A 224 26.06 -0.15 -5.74
C GLU A 224 26.74 -0.13 -4.37
N ALA A 225 26.36 -1.07 -3.51
CA ALA A 225 26.86 -1.14 -2.14
C ALA A 225 26.96 -2.58 -1.63
N LYS A 226 28.01 -2.84 -0.86
CA LYS A 226 28.18 -4.05 -0.08
C LYS A 226 27.62 -3.83 1.33
N LEU A 227 26.79 -4.75 1.78
CA LEU A 227 26.08 -4.70 3.06
C LEU A 227 26.57 -5.83 3.97
N SER A 228 26.67 -5.53 5.27
CA SER A 228 26.72 -6.57 6.29
C SER A 228 25.37 -7.31 6.40
N LEU A 229 25.33 -8.46 7.08
CA LEU A 229 24.08 -9.16 7.40
C LEU A 229 23.08 -8.25 8.12
N LYS A 230 23.57 -7.42 9.05
CA LYS A 230 22.75 -6.47 9.80
C LYS A 230 22.16 -5.40 8.88
N ALA A 231 22.98 -4.79 8.01
CA ALA A 231 22.47 -3.81 7.06
C ALA A 231 21.49 -4.43 6.06
N CYS A 232 21.74 -5.65 5.59
CA CYS A 232 20.81 -6.37 4.71
C CYS A 232 19.44 -6.58 5.38
N ASN A 233 19.40 -7.10 6.61
CA ASN A 233 18.14 -7.32 7.33
C ASN A 233 17.35 -6.01 7.52
N LEU A 234 18.01 -4.96 8.03
CA LEU A 234 17.37 -3.66 8.25
C LEU A 234 16.86 -3.05 6.93
N LEU A 235 17.64 -3.15 5.85
CA LEU A 235 17.22 -2.66 4.53
C LEU A 235 15.93 -3.34 4.07
N LEU A 236 15.84 -4.67 4.20
CA LEU A 236 14.68 -5.44 3.72
C LEU A 236 13.45 -5.31 4.63
N GLU A 237 13.66 -5.03 5.92
CA GLU A 237 12.59 -4.73 6.87
C GLU A 237 11.99 -3.33 6.62
N GLU A 238 12.84 -2.32 6.44
CA GLU A 238 12.40 -0.93 6.23
C GLU A 238 11.95 -0.65 4.78
N PHE A 239 12.63 -1.26 3.81
CA PHE A 239 12.44 -1.05 2.37
C PHE A 239 12.30 -2.40 1.64
N PRO A 240 11.16 -3.10 1.75
CA PRO A 240 10.98 -4.44 1.19
C PRO A 240 11.17 -4.54 -0.34
N LEU A 241 10.99 -3.42 -1.07
CA LEU A 241 11.21 -3.33 -2.52
C LEU A 241 12.69 -3.51 -2.91
N CYS A 242 13.62 -3.35 -1.96
CA CYS A 242 15.04 -3.60 -2.21
C CYS A 242 15.37 -5.09 -2.38
N ARG A 243 14.45 -6.02 -2.03
CA ARG A 243 14.71 -7.46 -2.06
C ARG A 243 15.18 -7.96 -3.42
N ASP A 244 14.55 -7.49 -4.49
CA ASP A 244 14.87 -7.91 -5.87
C ASP A 244 16.19 -7.29 -6.39
N HIS A 245 16.82 -6.43 -5.57
CA HIS A 245 18.06 -5.71 -5.88
C HIS A 245 19.24 -6.16 -5.02
N VAL A 246 19.05 -7.15 -4.14
CA VAL A 246 20.10 -7.68 -3.25
C VAL A 246 20.43 -9.12 -3.66
N ASN A 247 21.70 -9.36 -3.95
CA ASN A 247 22.24 -10.70 -4.17
C ASN A 247 23.20 -11.08 -3.03
N GLU A 248 23.26 -12.37 -2.70
CA GLU A 248 24.23 -12.88 -1.74
C GLU A 248 25.41 -13.49 -2.51
N GLU A 249 26.62 -12.98 -2.27
CA GLU A 249 27.86 -13.41 -2.91
C GLU A 249 28.96 -13.51 -1.84
N ASP A 250 29.61 -14.67 -1.73
CA ASP A 250 30.75 -14.93 -0.84
C ASP A 250 30.57 -14.51 0.63
N GLY A 251 29.37 -14.75 1.19
CA GLY A 251 29.04 -14.39 2.58
C GLY A 251 28.79 -12.89 2.81
N HIS A 252 28.62 -12.14 1.73
CA HIS A 252 28.27 -10.72 1.74
C HIS A 252 27.02 -10.46 0.91
N TYR A 253 26.34 -9.35 1.21
CA TYR A 253 25.15 -8.94 0.49
C TYR A 253 25.48 -7.76 -0.42
N HIS A 254 25.21 -7.92 -1.70
CA HIS A 254 25.49 -6.93 -2.73
C HIS A 254 24.18 -6.29 -3.21
N LEU A 255 24.03 -5.00 -2.95
CA LEU A 255 22.89 -4.18 -3.40
C LEU A 255 23.27 -3.44 -4.68
N LYS A 256 22.44 -3.60 -5.73
CA LYS A 256 22.52 -2.81 -6.97
C LYS A 256 21.14 -2.28 -7.34
N ILE A 257 20.89 -0.99 -7.11
CA ILE A 257 19.53 -0.44 -7.14
C ILE A 257 19.44 0.92 -7.86
N PRO A 258 18.49 1.10 -8.79
CA PRO A 258 18.21 2.41 -9.37
C PRO A 258 17.59 3.34 -8.33
N VAL A 259 18.11 4.56 -8.22
CA VAL A 259 17.60 5.57 -7.28
C VAL A 259 17.12 6.81 -8.00
N ALA A 260 16.04 7.41 -7.50
CA ALA A 260 15.46 8.66 -7.98
C ALA A 260 16.09 9.88 -7.31
N GLY A 261 16.71 9.67 -6.14
CA GLY A 261 17.46 10.67 -5.40
C GLY A 261 18.30 10.03 -4.30
N TYR A 262 19.41 10.67 -3.95
CA TYR A 262 20.32 10.13 -2.92
C TYR A 262 19.80 10.28 -1.49
N GLN A 263 18.76 11.08 -1.24
CA GLN A 263 18.29 11.37 0.12
C GLN A 263 17.76 10.12 0.84
N GLY A 264 17.00 9.28 0.11
CA GLY A 264 16.39 8.06 0.66
C GLY A 264 17.46 7.05 1.08
N ILE A 265 18.22 6.54 0.12
CA ILE A 265 19.33 5.61 0.36
C ILE A 265 20.42 6.21 1.26
N GLY A 266 20.70 7.50 1.12
CA GLY A 266 21.70 8.19 1.93
C GLY A 266 21.36 8.24 3.40
N ARG A 267 20.09 8.48 3.75
CA ARG A 267 19.62 8.40 5.15
C ARG A 267 19.87 7.01 5.74
N PHE A 268 19.55 5.96 4.98
CA PHE A 268 19.78 4.58 5.41
C PHE A 268 21.28 4.31 5.65
N VAL A 269 22.12 4.62 4.67
CA VAL A 269 23.58 4.40 4.76
C VAL A 269 24.21 5.19 5.91
N MET A 270 23.84 6.45 6.09
CA MET A 270 24.36 7.28 7.20
C MET A 270 23.87 6.82 8.57
N GLY A 271 22.70 6.15 8.63
CA GLY A 271 22.16 5.57 9.86
C GLY A 271 22.89 4.32 10.34
N LEU A 272 23.74 3.72 9.50
CA LEU A 272 24.45 2.47 9.80
C LEU A 272 25.98 2.60 9.56
N PRO A 273 26.69 3.43 10.34
CA PRO A 273 28.13 3.62 10.17
C PRO A 273 28.90 2.29 10.26
N GLY A 274 29.70 2.00 9.23
CA GLY A 274 30.54 0.80 9.17
C GLY A 274 29.84 -0.48 8.66
N GLU A 275 28.53 -0.46 8.44
CA GLU A 275 27.76 -1.64 7.98
C GLU A 275 27.54 -1.65 6.46
N VAL A 276 27.77 -0.51 5.79
CA VAL A 276 27.56 -0.33 4.35
C VAL A 276 28.81 0.25 3.69
N GLU A 277 29.34 -0.45 2.69
CA GLU A 277 30.44 -0.01 1.84
C GLU A 277 29.92 0.34 0.44
N VAL A 278 29.99 1.61 0.06
CA VAL A 278 29.58 2.05 -1.29
C VAL A 278 30.69 1.73 -2.29
N LEU A 279 30.39 0.93 -3.31
CA LEU A 279 31.37 0.42 -4.28
C LEU A 279 31.54 1.38 -5.46
N ASP A 280 30.57 1.45 -6.37
CA ASP A 280 30.69 2.22 -7.63
C ASP A 280 29.56 3.25 -7.81
N SER A 281 29.63 4.34 -7.05
CA SER A 281 28.67 5.45 -7.16
C SER A 281 29.32 6.78 -6.76
N LYS A 282 30.04 7.41 -7.70
CA LYS A 282 30.77 8.68 -7.43
C LYS A 282 29.83 9.77 -6.94
N GLY A 283 28.68 9.96 -7.60
CA GLY A 283 27.69 10.97 -7.22
C GLY A 283 27.13 10.71 -5.82
N PHE A 284 26.83 9.46 -5.49
CA PHE A 284 26.36 9.10 -4.15
C PHE A 284 27.44 9.30 -3.07
N LYS A 285 28.69 8.94 -3.34
CA LYS A 285 29.82 9.19 -2.43
C LYS A 285 30.02 10.68 -2.16
N GLU A 286 29.90 11.53 -3.18
CA GLU A 286 29.97 12.99 -3.04
C GLU A 286 28.81 13.53 -2.21
N PHE A 287 27.59 13.03 -2.45
CA PHE A 287 26.42 13.35 -1.63
C PHE A 287 26.65 13.02 -0.14
N LEU A 288 27.08 11.79 0.16
CA LEU A 288 27.35 11.35 1.54
C LEU A 288 28.42 12.21 2.23
N LYS A 289 29.50 12.57 1.51
CA LYS A 289 30.54 13.47 2.04
C LYS A 289 29.98 14.85 2.38
N LYS A 290 29.11 15.39 1.52
CA LYS A 290 28.48 16.70 1.75
C LYS A 290 27.51 16.66 2.93
N GLU A 291 26.68 15.63 3.04
CA GLU A 291 25.76 15.47 4.17
C GLU A 291 26.51 15.27 5.48
N LYS A 292 27.60 14.48 5.48
CA LYS A 292 28.44 14.31 6.67
C LYS A 292 29.00 15.62 7.20
N LYS A 293 29.39 16.57 6.33
CA LYS A 293 29.89 17.88 6.76
C LYS A 293 28.84 18.71 7.52
N LYS A 294 27.59 18.68 7.06
CA LYS A 294 26.47 19.39 7.71
C LYS A 294 26.15 18.91 9.12
N PHE A 295 26.61 17.72 9.53
CA PHE A 295 26.44 17.25 10.90
C PHE A 295 27.41 17.90 11.89
N PHE A 296 28.54 18.42 11.40
CA PHE A 296 29.62 18.96 12.22
C PHE A 296 29.78 20.48 12.10
N ASP A 297 29.33 21.06 10.98
CA ASP A 297 29.31 22.50 10.70
C ASP A 297 27.97 23.13 11.11
#